data_AF-A0A3C1HH44-F1
#
_entry.id   AF-A0A3C1HH44-F1
#
_cell.length_a   1.000
_cell.length_b   1.000
_cell.length_c   1.000
_cell.angle_alpha   90.00
_cell.angle_beta   90.00
_cell.angle_gamma   90.00
#
_symmetry.space_group_name_H-M   'P 1'
#
loop_
_entity.id
_entity.type
_entity.pdbx_description
1 polymer ?
#
loop_
_entity_poly.entity_id
_entity_poly.type
_entity_poly.pdbx_seq_one_letter_code
_entity_poly.pdbx_strand_id
1 'polypeptide(L)'
;MMVLAPRVHPVPARVARWACAVLLFLGSVLPSQAAVAAILPPRIVKVLPHWLDREGRHTLAPSLLERDAYQAVLRKDPSRRGGLRFDVQCRALPSDPQLTLRIEARGTRDRKATLLKTEKTFGPRERSRSWQPVTLSPEQFNTLGDLVAWRATLWSGDKMLAEEKSFLW
;
A
#
# COMPACT_ATOMS: atom_id res chain seq x y z
N MET A 1 -89.99 -38.67 30.99
CA MET A 1 -88.88 -39.65 31.18
C MET A 1 -87.62 -39.06 30.59
N MET A 2 -86.65 -38.76 31.46
CA MET A 2 -85.28 -38.31 31.16
C MET A 2 -84.47 -39.49 30.61
N VAL A 3 -83.72 -39.30 29.51
CA VAL A 3 -82.42 -39.96 29.33
C VAL A 3 -81.46 -39.03 28.59
N LEU A 4 -80.54 -38.50 29.39
CA LEU A 4 -79.17 -38.05 29.15
C LEU A 4 -78.58 -38.10 27.72
N ALA A 5 -78.07 -36.95 27.31
CA ALA A 5 -77.16 -36.76 26.17
C ALA A 5 -75.76 -37.37 26.44
N PRO A 6 -75.04 -37.82 25.40
CA PRO A 6 -73.59 -37.90 25.41
C PRO A 6 -72.95 -36.64 24.80
N ARG A 7 -72.06 -36.03 25.59
CA ARG A 7 -71.09 -35.01 25.18
C ARG A 7 -70.17 -35.54 24.08
N VAL A 8 -70.01 -34.77 23.00
CA VAL A 8 -68.85 -34.88 22.11
C VAL A 8 -68.15 -33.51 22.12
N HIS A 9 -66.85 -33.56 22.43
CA HIS A 9 -66.00 -32.39 22.71
C HIS A 9 -65.79 -31.51 21.46
N PRO A 10 -65.71 -30.17 21.60
CA PRO A 10 -65.22 -29.32 20.53
C PRO A 10 -63.71 -29.53 20.34
N VAL A 11 -63.31 -29.89 19.12
CA VAL A 11 -61.91 -29.86 18.67
C VAL A 11 -61.43 -28.39 18.70
N PRO A 12 -60.30 -28.06 19.34
CA PRO A 12 -59.81 -26.68 19.33
C PRO A 12 -59.39 -26.29 17.92
N ALA A 13 -60.12 -25.33 17.34
CA ALA A 13 -59.75 -24.63 16.11
C ALA A 13 -58.51 -23.74 16.35
N ARG A 14 -57.34 -24.37 16.46
CA ARG A 14 -56.02 -23.73 16.44
C ARG A 14 -55.06 -24.50 15.54
N VAL A 15 -55.53 -24.87 14.35
CA VAL A 15 -54.66 -25.35 13.27
C VAL A 15 -55.01 -24.59 11.99
N ALA A 16 -54.88 -23.26 12.06
CA ALA A 16 -55.03 -22.39 10.90
C ALA A 16 -54.05 -21.23 11.03
N ARG A 17 -52.82 -21.46 10.55
CA ARG A 17 -51.89 -20.49 9.91
C ARG A 17 -50.40 -20.81 10.03
N TRP A 18 -50.00 -22.00 10.46
CA TRP A 18 -48.59 -22.44 10.29
C TRP A 18 -48.27 -22.97 8.89
N ALA A 19 -49.16 -22.76 7.91
CA ALA A 19 -48.97 -23.20 6.52
C ALA A 19 -48.22 -22.18 5.63
N CYS A 20 -47.79 -21.03 6.15
CA CYS A 20 -46.97 -20.07 5.38
C CYS A 20 -45.48 -20.08 5.75
N ALA A 21 -45.06 -20.80 6.80
CA ALA A 21 -43.69 -20.70 7.31
C ALA A 21 -42.72 -21.78 6.79
N VAL A 22 -43.21 -22.80 6.08
CA VAL A 22 -42.37 -23.93 5.62
C VAL A 22 -41.90 -23.78 4.16
N LEU A 23 -42.56 -22.93 3.36
CA LEU A 23 -42.19 -22.66 1.96
C LEU A 23 -41.23 -21.47 1.76
N LEU A 24 -40.76 -20.84 2.84
CA LEU A 24 -39.77 -19.74 2.79
C LEU A 24 -38.38 -20.13 3.32
N PHE A 25 -38.15 -21.40 3.67
CA PHE A 25 -36.86 -21.86 4.20
C PHE A 25 -36.07 -22.83 3.29
N LEU A 26 -36.60 -23.18 2.10
CA LEU A 26 -35.96 -24.16 1.21
C LEU A 26 -35.29 -23.57 -0.05
N GLY A 27 -35.28 -22.24 -0.21
CA GLY A 27 -34.92 -21.58 -1.48
C GLY A 27 -33.59 -20.81 -1.52
N SER A 28 -32.83 -20.71 -0.45
CA SER A 28 -31.67 -19.80 -0.37
C SER A 28 -30.36 -20.49 -0.01
N VAL A 29 -30.06 -21.61 -0.65
CA VAL A 29 -28.67 -22.09 -0.75
C VAL A 29 -28.12 -21.62 -2.09
N LEU A 30 -27.90 -20.31 -2.22
CA LEU A 30 -27.03 -19.81 -3.27
C LEU A 30 -25.62 -20.36 -2.97
N PRO A 31 -24.93 -21.05 -3.89
CA PRO A 31 -23.54 -21.38 -3.69
C PRO A 31 -22.79 -20.05 -3.53
N SER A 32 -22.29 -19.82 -2.32
CA SER A 32 -21.40 -18.71 -2.03
C SER A 32 -20.14 -18.96 -2.86
N GLN A 33 -20.07 -18.35 -4.04
CA GLN A 33 -18.82 -18.24 -4.78
C GLN A 33 -17.91 -17.39 -3.91
N ALA A 34 -17.15 -18.06 -3.04
CA ALA A 34 -16.02 -17.44 -2.38
C ALA A 34 -15.12 -16.94 -3.51
N ALA A 35 -15.19 -15.64 -3.80
CA ALA A 35 -14.28 -14.99 -4.71
C ALA A 35 -12.90 -15.20 -4.10
N VAL A 36 -12.15 -16.15 -4.65
CA VAL A 36 -10.74 -16.31 -4.36
C VAL A 36 -10.11 -15.04 -4.89
N ALA A 37 -9.93 -14.05 -4.02
CA ALA A 37 -9.24 -12.82 -4.36
C ALA A 37 -7.86 -13.25 -4.85
N ALA A 38 -7.61 -13.09 -6.15
CA ALA A 38 -6.31 -13.37 -6.72
C ALA A 38 -5.28 -12.56 -5.92
N ILE A 39 -4.39 -13.27 -5.22
CA ILE A 39 -3.29 -12.63 -4.50
C ILE A 39 -2.38 -12.06 -5.58
N LEU A 40 -2.48 -10.75 -5.79
CA LEU A 40 -1.56 -10.04 -6.67
C LEU A 40 -0.14 -10.21 -6.10
N PRO A 41 0.88 -10.41 -6.96
CA PRO A 41 2.25 -10.46 -6.48
C PRO A 41 2.67 -9.10 -5.91
N PRO A 42 3.53 -9.08 -4.87
CA PRO A 42 4.10 -7.84 -4.36
C PRO A 42 4.78 -7.04 -5.47
N ARG A 43 4.59 -5.72 -5.48
CA ARG A 43 5.19 -4.86 -6.50
C ARG A 43 5.51 -3.46 -6.00
N ILE A 44 6.57 -2.89 -6.58
CA ILE A 44 6.83 -1.45 -6.58
C ILE A 44 6.06 -0.86 -7.76
N VAL A 45 5.15 0.07 -7.49
CA VAL A 45 4.28 0.68 -8.51
C VAL A 45 4.89 1.95 -9.09
N LYS A 46 5.55 2.73 -8.23
CA LYS A 46 6.11 4.02 -8.60
C LYS A 46 7.24 4.39 -7.65
N VAL A 47 8.25 5.07 -8.18
CA VAL A 47 9.36 5.62 -7.40
C VAL A 47 9.51 7.08 -7.82
N LEU A 48 9.49 7.98 -6.82
CA LEU A 48 9.59 9.41 -7.03
C LEU A 48 10.81 9.97 -6.29
N PRO A 49 11.88 10.33 -7.01
CA PRO A 49 12.98 11.10 -6.44
C PRO A 49 12.54 12.56 -6.22
N HIS A 50 12.81 13.07 -5.02
CA HIS A 50 12.50 14.42 -4.59
C HIS A 50 13.74 15.05 -3.98
N TRP A 51 14.16 16.19 -4.54
CA TRP A 51 15.12 17.04 -3.86
C TRP A 51 14.49 17.61 -2.59
N LEU A 52 15.28 17.64 -1.53
CA LEU A 52 14.92 18.31 -0.29
C LEU A 52 15.65 19.64 -0.22
N ASP A 53 15.00 20.67 0.30
CA ASP A 53 15.70 21.88 0.70
C ASP A 53 16.53 21.68 1.98
N ARG A 54 17.19 22.75 2.45
CA ARG A 54 18.02 22.72 3.66
C ARG A 54 17.22 22.47 4.94
N GLU A 55 15.90 22.69 4.89
CA GLU A 55 14.97 22.39 5.97
C GLU A 55 14.33 21.00 5.83
N GLY A 56 14.72 20.21 4.83
CA GLY A 56 14.21 18.85 4.59
C GLY A 56 12.86 18.79 3.87
N ARG A 57 12.38 19.91 3.31
CA ARG A 57 11.09 19.99 2.61
C ARG A 57 11.25 19.65 1.13
N HIS A 58 10.28 18.93 0.60
CA HIS A 58 10.17 18.59 -0.82
C HIS A 58 9.05 19.35 -1.55
N THR A 59 8.26 20.11 -0.79
CA THR A 59 7.07 20.89 -1.19
C THR A 59 6.84 21.94 -0.10
N LEU A 60 6.32 23.12 -0.43
CA LEU A 60 5.99 24.18 0.54
C LEU A 60 4.54 24.11 1.01
N ALA A 61 3.66 23.42 0.27
CA ALA A 61 2.26 23.22 0.61
C ALA A 61 1.78 21.82 0.17
N PRO A 62 0.70 21.28 0.75
CA PRO A 62 0.18 19.96 0.38
C PRO A 62 -0.57 19.97 -0.97
N SER A 63 0.15 20.25 -2.06
CA SER A 63 -0.39 20.33 -3.42
C SER A 63 0.59 19.73 -4.43
N LEU A 64 0.09 18.93 -5.38
CA LEU A 64 0.91 18.35 -6.44
C LEU A 64 1.50 19.42 -7.36
N LEU A 65 0.71 20.44 -7.69
CA LEU A 65 1.16 21.56 -8.52
C LEU A 65 2.27 22.33 -7.81
N GLU A 66 2.10 22.60 -6.52
CA GLU A 66 3.13 23.28 -5.73
C GLU A 66 4.40 22.45 -5.66
N ARG A 67 4.29 21.15 -5.35
CA ARG A 67 5.45 20.25 -5.28
C ARG A 67 6.25 20.29 -6.58
N ASP A 68 5.58 20.19 -7.72
CA ASP A 68 6.27 20.14 -9.01
C ASP A 68 6.95 21.48 -9.34
N ALA A 69 6.32 22.60 -9.01
CA ALA A 69 6.92 23.93 -9.11
C ALA A 69 8.15 24.07 -8.20
N TYR A 70 8.04 23.62 -6.94
CA TYR A 70 9.16 23.69 -6.00
C TYR A 70 10.32 22.79 -6.39
N GLN A 71 10.03 21.59 -6.91
CA GLN A 71 11.07 20.70 -7.45
C GLN A 71 11.76 21.32 -8.67
N ALA A 72 11.06 22.08 -9.52
CA ALA A 72 11.70 22.82 -10.62
C ALA A 72 12.68 23.89 -10.09
N VAL A 73 12.29 24.60 -9.02
CA VAL A 73 13.16 25.56 -8.33
C VAL A 73 14.42 24.87 -7.77
N LEU A 74 14.27 23.76 -7.04
CA LEU A 74 15.41 23.02 -6.48
C LEU A 74 16.30 22.40 -7.57
N ARG A 75 15.74 21.95 -8.70
CA ARG A 75 16.54 21.50 -9.85
C ARG A 75 17.37 22.62 -10.45
N LYS A 76 16.78 23.81 -10.61
CA LYS A 76 17.46 24.97 -11.20
C LYS A 76 18.59 25.51 -10.32
N ASP A 77 18.46 25.40 -9.00
CA ASP A 77 19.43 25.94 -8.05
C ASP A 77 19.90 24.87 -7.05
N PRO A 78 21.01 24.15 -7.36
CA PRO A 78 21.60 23.16 -6.47
C PRO A 78 22.00 23.69 -5.09
N SER A 79 22.29 24.99 -4.95
CA SER A 79 22.72 25.58 -3.68
C SER A 79 21.63 25.52 -2.60
N ARG A 80 20.36 25.39 -3.03
CA ARG A 80 19.20 25.27 -2.15
C ARG A 80 18.90 23.84 -1.72
N ARG A 81 19.53 22.84 -2.33
CA ARG A 81 19.30 21.43 -2.00
C ARG A 81 20.04 21.07 -0.70
N GLY A 82 19.35 20.45 0.24
CA GLY A 82 19.90 19.88 1.46
C GLY A 82 19.88 18.34 1.49
N GLY A 83 19.17 17.70 0.55
CA GLY A 83 19.06 16.25 0.54
C GLY A 83 18.33 15.68 -0.67
N LEU A 84 18.18 14.36 -0.67
CA LEU A 84 17.42 13.60 -1.65
C LEU A 84 16.58 12.53 -0.93
N ARG A 85 15.30 12.46 -1.29
CA ARG A 85 14.36 11.45 -0.80
C ARG A 85 13.71 10.71 -1.96
N PHE A 86 13.47 9.43 -1.79
CA PHE A 86 12.70 8.59 -2.68
C PHE A 86 11.37 8.26 -2.03
N ASP A 87 10.26 8.70 -2.63
CA ASP A 87 8.94 8.23 -2.23
C ASP A 87 8.57 7.02 -3.10
N VAL A 88 8.50 5.86 -2.47
CA VAL A 88 8.30 4.57 -3.15
C VAL A 88 6.89 4.07 -2.88
N GLN A 89 6.08 3.94 -3.93
CA GLN A 89 4.75 3.36 -3.83
C GLN A 89 4.83 1.83 -3.93
N CYS A 90 4.36 1.13 -2.91
CA CYS A 90 4.31 -0.33 -2.87
C CYS A 90 2.87 -0.83 -2.82
N ARG A 91 2.60 -2.00 -3.42
CA ARG A 91 1.29 -2.69 -3.37
C ARG A 91 1.47 -4.20 -3.22
N ALA A 92 0.37 -4.84 -2.79
CA ALA A 92 0.26 -6.29 -2.64
C ALA A 92 1.38 -6.89 -1.76
N LEU A 93 1.73 -6.16 -0.69
CA LEU A 93 2.82 -6.52 0.21
C LEU A 93 2.45 -7.75 1.06
N PRO A 94 3.39 -8.68 1.29
CA PRO A 94 3.14 -9.86 2.12
C PRO A 94 2.96 -9.48 3.59
N SER A 95 2.41 -10.41 4.38
CA SER A 95 2.16 -10.23 5.82
C SER A 95 3.40 -10.35 6.70
N ASP A 96 4.60 -10.41 6.12
CA ASP A 96 5.87 -10.56 6.84
C ASP A 96 6.02 -9.54 7.97
N PRO A 97 6.73 -9.84 9.08
CA PRO A 97 6.84 -8.91 10.20
C PRO A 97 7.63 -7.64 9.82
N GLN A 98 8.48 -7.73 8.79
CA GLN A 98 9.38 -6.67 8.42
C GLN A 98 9.73 -6.75 6.93
N LEU A 99 9.72 -5.62 6.25
CA LEU A 99 10.11 -5.48 4.85
C LEU A 99 11.19 -4.42 4.72
N THR A 100 12.06 -4.57 3.74
CA THR A 100 13.14 -3.62 3.47
C THR A 100 13.03 -3.07 2.06
N LEU A 101 12.97 -1.75 1.94
CA LEU A 101 13.20 -1.04 0.69
C LEU A 101 14.66 -0.64 0.61
N ARG A 102 15.32 -1.03 -0.48
CA ARG A 102 16.69 -0.69 -0.79
C ARG A 102 16.71 0.20 -2.02
N ILE A 103 17.33 1.35 -1.90
CA ILE A 103 17.59 2.27 -3.01
C ILE A 103 19.08 2.24 -3.31
N GLU A 104 19.41 1.99 -4.57
CA GLU A 104 20.72 2.25 -5.12
C GLU A 104 20.64 3.45 -6.04
N ALA A 105 21.51 4.43 -5.83
CA ALA A 105 21.53 5.68 -6.57
C ALA A 105 22.89 5.86 -7.23
N ARG A 106 22.89 6.06 -8.55
CA ARG A 106 24.05 6.51 -9.31
C ARG A 106 24.00 8.02 -9.44
N GLY A 107 25.11 8.67 -9.11
CA GLY A 107 25.24 10.11 -9.24
C GLY A 107 26.57 10.53 -9.79
N THR A 108 26.71 11.84 -9.97
CA THR A 108 27.94 12.47 -10.42
C THR A 108 28.32 13.62 -9.50
N ARG A 109 29.51 13.52 -8.91
CA ARG A 109 30.14 14.58 -8.11
C ARG A 109 31.50 14.89 -8.71
N ASP A 110 31.76 16.15 -9.02
CA ASP A 110 33.03 16.59 -9.61
C ASP A 110 33.45 15.77 -10.85
N ARG A 111 32.45 15.42 -11.68
CA ARG A 111 32.55 14.55 -12.89
C ARG A 111 32.98 13.10 -12.62
N LYS A 112 32.98 12.65 -11.37
CA LYS A 112 33.21 11.24 -11.01
C LYS A 112 31.87 10.55 -10.78
N ALA A 113 31.75 9.34 -11.32
CA ALA A 113 30.58 8.49 -11.09
C ALA A 113 30.63 7.91 -9.66
N THR A 114 29.49 7.99 -8.97
CA THR A 114 29.32 7.45 -7.62
C THR A 114 28.14 6.49 -7.63
N LEU A 115 28.26 5.37 -6.91
CA LEU A 115 27.14 4.49 -6.59
C LEU A 115 26.96 4.45 -5.08
N LEU A 116 25.76 4.77 -4.62
CA LEU A 116 25.38 4.71 -3.20
C LEU A 116 24.22 3.77 -3.01
N LYS A 117 24.14 3.22 -1.80
CA LYS A 117 23.09 2.34 -1.36
C LYS A 117 22.53 2.85 -0.04
N THR A 118 21.21 2.99 0.04
CA THR A 118 20.48 3.31 1.27
C THR A 118 19.32 2.35 1.42
N GLU A 119 18.94 2.07 2.67
CA GLU A 119 17.89 1.12 2.97
C GLU A 119 16.96 1.70 4.03
N LYS A 120 15.68 1.39 3.91
CA LYS A 120 14.69 1.61 4.94
C LYS A 120 13.92 0.33 5.18
N THR A 121 13.90 -0.06 6.44
CA THR A 121 13.07 -1.16 6.90
C THR A 121 11.76 -0.61 7.48
N PHE A 122 10.64 -1.30 7.22
CA PHE A 122 9.32 -0.88 7.68
C PHE A 122 8.45 -2.09 8.08
N GLY A 123 7.66 -1.91 9.15
CA GLY A 123 6.83 -2.95 9.74
C GLY A 123 5.34 -2.86 9.34
N PRO A 124 4.46 -3.64 9.98
CA PRO A 124 3.04 -3.74 9.63
C PRO A 124 2.28 -2.40 9.72
N ARG A 125 2.60 -1.57 10.73
CA ARG A 125 1.98 -0.25 10.89
C ARG A 125 2.24 0.66 9.68
N GLU A 126 3.49 0.71 9.23
CA GLU A 126 3.90 1.52 8.09
C GLU A 126 3.45 0.94 6.76
N ARG A 127 3.29 -0.39 6.65
CA ARG A 127 2.79 -1.09 5.46
C ARG A 127 1.42 -0.61 5.00
N SER A 128 0.56 -0.18 5.92
CA SER A 128 -0.74 0.41 5.59
C SER A 128 -0.62 1.67 4.73
N ARG A 129 0.54 2.35 4.77
CA ARG A 129 0.86 3.45 3.88
C ARG A 129 1.34 2.89 2.55
N SER A 130 0.66 3.29 1.48
CA SER A 130 1.08 2.91 0.12
C SER A 130 2.43 3.51 -0.28
N TRP A 131 2.80 4.66 0.31
CA TRP A 131 4.05 5.37 0.03
C TRP A 131 5.04 5.25 1.18
N GLN A 132 6.27 4.85 0.85
CA GLN A 132 7.37 4.68 1.77
C GLN A 132 8.48 5.68 1.42
N PRO A 133 8.75 6.69 2.27
CA PRO A 133 9.87 7.60 2.07
C PRO A 133 11.18 6.93 2.45
N VAL A 134 12.19 7.02 1.58
CA VAL A 134 13.58 6.60 1.84
C VAL A 134 14.49 7.80 1.59
N THR A 135 15.07 8.35 2.65
CA THR A 135 15.90 9.56 2.59
C THR A 135 17.38 9.17 2.64
N LEU A 136 18.20 9.78 1.79
CA LEU A 136 19.65 9.64 1.88
C LEU A 136 20.14 10.38 3.13
N SER A 137 21.14 9.82 3.82
CA SER A 137 21.81 10.56 4.89
C SER A 137 22.51 11.80 4.31
N PRO A 138 22.79 12.83 5.13
CA PRO A 138 23.54 14.00 4.67
C PRO A 138 24.87 13.64 4.00
N GLU A 139 25.58 12.65 4.54
CA GLU A 139 26.87 12.15 4.01
C GLU A 139 26.68 11.48 2.65
N GLN A 140 25.65 10.64 2.53
CA GLN A 140 25.30 10.00 1.25
C GLN A 140 24.95 11.06 0.20
N PHE A 141 24.08 12.02 0.52
CA PHE A 141 23.70 13.08 -0.42
C PHE A 141 24.91 13.90 -0.87
N ASN A 142 25.79 14.29 0.06
CA ASN A 142 27.01 15.02 -0.25
C ASN A 142 27.96 14.23 -1.16
N THR A 143 27.99 12.90 -1.04
CA THR A 143 28.83 12.04 -1.88
C THR A 143 28.20 11.80 -3.26
N LEU A 144 26.88 11.74 -3.35
CA LEU A 144 26.16 11.43 -4.60
C LEU A 144 26.35 12.52 -5.67
N GLY A 145 26.25 13.79 -5.26
CA GLY A 145 26.13 14.90 -6.21
C GLY A 145 24.79 14.89 -6.95
N ASP A 146 24.81 15.10 -8.26
CA ASP A 146 23.60 15.06 -9.07
C ASP A 146 23.16 13.61 -9.33
N LEU A 147 21.87 13.34 -9.16
CA LEU A 147 21.28 12.03 -9.39
C LEU A 147 21.19 11.76 -10.91
N VAL A 148 21.76 10.65 -11.36
CA VAL A 148 21.74 10.22 -12.77
C VAL A 148 20.78 9.05 -12.98
N ALA A 149 20.87 8.02 -12.13
CA ALA A 149 20.04 6.83 -12.23
C ALA A 149 19.74 6.27 -10.83
N TRP A 150 18.68 5.47 -10.72
CA TRP A 150 18.31 4.80 -9.48
C TRP A 150 17.71 3.43 -9.74
N ARG A 151 17.83 2.56 -8.74
CA ARG A 151 17.12 1.29 -8.62
C ARG A 151 16.51 1.18 -7.23
N ALA A 152 15.27 0.76 -7.16
CA ALA A 152 14.55 0.43 -5.94
C ALA A 152 14.26 -1.07 -5.93
N THR A 153 14.54 -1.73 -4.81
CA THR A 153 14.24 -3.14 -4.60
C THR A 153 13.52 -3.33 -3.28
N LEU A 154 12.53 -4.20 -3.27
CA LEU A 154 11.74 -4.57 -2.10
C LEU A 154 12.13 -5.98 -1.66
N TRP A 155 12.38 -6.16 -0.36
CA TRP A 155 12.90 -7.40 0.22
C TRP A 155 12.05 -7.86 1.40
N SER A 156 11.97 -9.19 1.56
CA SER A 156 11.54 -9.87 2.78
C SER A 156 12.64 -10.85 3.19
N GLY A 157 13.37 -10.51 4.25
CA GLY A 157 14.64 -11.17 4.56
C GLY A 157 15.57 -11.13 3.33
N ASP A 158 16.02 -12.30 2.90
CA ASP A 158 16.90 -12.46 1.73
C ASP A 158 16.16 -12.58 0.39
N LYS A 159 14.82 -12.62 0.42
CA LYS A 159 14.01 -12.75 -0.80
C LYS A 159 13.67 -11.39 -1.38
N MET A 160 14.18 -11.09 -2.57
CA MET A 160 13.72 -9.95 -3.36
C MET A 160 12.30 -10.20 -3.88
N LEU A 161 11.39 -9.30 -3.56
CA LEU A 161 9.98 -9.37 -3.92
C LEU A 161 9.64 -8.59 -5.18
N ALA A 162 10.29 -7.44 -5.39
CA ALA A 162 10.06 -6.55 -6.53
C ALA A 162 11.26 -5.65 -6.80
N GLU A 163 11.41 -5.23 -8.05
CA GLU A 163 12.41 -4.26 -8.50
C GLU A 163 11.71 -3.20 -9.36
N GLU A 164 12.16 -1.95 -9.25
CA GLU A 164 11.91 -0.90 -10.23
C GLU A 164 13.16 -0.06 -10.42
N LYS A 165 13.32 0.55 -11.61
CA LYS A 165 14.52 1.33 -11.92
C LYS A 165 14.25 2.47 -12.89
N SER A 166 15.10 3.49 -12.83
CA SER A 166 15.12 4.54 -13.84
C SER A 166 15.59 3.99 -15.19
N PHE A 167 15.23 4.67 -16.27
CA PHE A 167 15.64 4.32 -17.63
C PHE A 167 17.16 4.17 -17.81
N LEU A 168 17.96 5.00 -17.14
CA LEU A 168 19.44 5.03 -17.26
C LEU A 168 20.17 4.04 -16.33
N TRP A 169 19.44 3.10 -15.71
CA TRP A 169 20.03 2.12 -14.78
C TRP A 169 20.70 0.94 -15.49
#